data_AF-A0A6A5YZK0-F1
#
_entry.id   AF-A0A6A5YZK0-F1
#
_cell.length_a   1.000
_cell.length_b   1.000
_cell.length_c   1.000
_cell.angle_alpha   90.00
_cell.angle_beta   90.00
_cell.angle_gamma   90.00
#
_symmetry.space_group_name_H-M   'P 1'
#
loop_
_entity.id
_entity.type
_entity.pdbx_description
1 polymer ?
#
loop_
_entity_poly.entity_id
_entity_poly.type
_entity_poly.pdbx_seq_one_letter_code
_entity_poly.pdbx_strand_id
1 'polypeptide(L)'
;VAFWSLIEQSYRALSRNSASSIKHLELKNVVAKKCSAWQLADFHTVLQGLSSFTISLRGGDNGAGWQINMVVGYLDFVSELNVYFFRHLSNVKHFSFAATGDGPPGIAGGLNNAALPLLEPHMPQLQSLSLDYIFISEDLSAFITAHSNTLE
;
A
#
# COMPACT_ATOMS: atom_id res chain seq x y z
N VAL A 1 -18.97 10.84 18.08
CA VAL A 1 -17.97 9.75 18.19
C VAL A 1 -17.14 9.76 16.92
N ALA A 2 -15.85 10.07 17.02
CA ALA A 2 -15.03 10.50 15.88
C ALA A 2 -14.74 9.34 14.90
N PHE A 3 -15.12 9.49 13.63
CA PHE A 3 -14.91 8.52 12.55
C PHE A 3 -13.48 7.92 12.51
N TRP A 4 -12.46 8.74 12.80
CA TRP A 4 -11.06 8.31 12.85
C TRP A 4 -10.75 7.33 13.98
N SER A 5 -11.43 7.48 15.11
CA SER A 5 -11.35 6.53 16.22
C SER A 5 -11.89 5.16 15.83
N LEU A 6 -12.93 5.11 14.97
CA LEU A 6 -13.47 3.86 14.48
C LEU A 6 -12.50 3.15 13.52
N ILE A 7 -11.86 3.88 12.60
CA ILE A 7 -10.84 3.31 11.71
C ILE A 7 -9.70 2.68 12.52
N GLU A 8 -9.17 3.42 13.49
CA GLU A 8 -8.10 2.91 14.36
C GLU A 8 -8.54 1.67 15.14
N GLN A 9 -9.74 1.69 15.74
CA GLN A 9 -10.28 0.55 16.47
C GLN A 9 -10.46 -0.69 15.58
N SER A 10 -10.91 -0.51 14.33
CA SER A 10 -11.07 -1.60 13.37
C SER A 10 -9.74 -2.28 13.05
N TYR A 11 -8.68 -1.50 12.78
CA TYR A 11 -7.35 -2.07 12.53
C TYR A 11 -6.76 -2.72 13.78
N ARG A 12 -6.98 -2.15 14.97
CA ARG A 12 -6.59 -2.78 16.24
C ARG A 12 -7.32 -4.10 16.48
N ALA A 13 -8.60 -4.17 16.14
CA ALA A 13 -9.38 -5.41 16.25
C ALA A 13 -8.86 -6.46 15.25
N LEU A 14 -8.53 -6.05 14.02
CA LEU A 14 -7.89 -6.92 13.03
C LEU A 14 -6.57 -7.51 13.56
N SER A 15 -5.73 -6.71 14.24
CA SER A 15 -4.47 -7.15 14.84
C SER A 15 -4.61 -8.21 15.96
N ARG A 16 -5.82 -8.43 16.50
CA ARG A 16 -6.06 -9.44 17.54
C ARG A 16 -6.22 -10.86 16.97
N ASN A 17 -6.36 -10.99 15.65
CA ASN A 17 -6.38 -12.28 15.00
C ASN A 17 -4.99 -12.92 15.11
N SER A 18 -4.94 -14.25 15.28
CA SER A 18 -3.65 -14.95 15.30
C SER A 18 -2.96 -14.79 13.95
N ALA A 19 -1.64 -14.64 13.94
CA ALA A 19 -0.84 -14.35 12.74
C ALA A 19 -1.07 -15.33 11.58
N SER A 20 -1.48 -16.57 11.87
CA SER A 20 -1.75 -17.59 10.87
C SER A 20 -3.22 -17.70 10.45
N SER A 21 -4.15 -17.04 11.13
CA SER A 21 -5.59 -17.15 10.85
C SER A 21 -6.04 -16.37 9.61
N ILE A 22 -5.37 -15.27 9.30
CA ILE A 22 -5.65 -14.44 8.11
C ILE A 22 -4.57 -14.69 7.08
N LYS A 23 -4.98 -15.15 5.89
CA LYS A 23 -4.08 -15.38 4.75
C LYS A 23 -4.26 -14.38 3.62
N HIS A 24 -5.45 -13.78 3.55
CA HIS A 24 -5.84 -12.86 2.50
C HIS A 24 -6.42 -11.61 3.14
N LEU A 25 -5.89 -10.44 2.79
CA LEU A 25 -6.41 -9.16 3.25
C LEU A 25 -6.56 -8.22 2.05
N GLU A 26 -7.77 -7.70 1.89
CA GLU A 26 -8.09 -6.70 0.86
C GLU A 26 -8.54 -5.40 1.52
N LEU A 27 -7.81 -4.33 1.27
CA LEU A 27 -8.13 -2.98 1.70
C LEU A 27 -8.53 -2.15 0.48
N LYS A 28 -9.84 -2.06 0.21
CA LYS A 28 -10.34 -1.40 -1.00
C LYS A 28 -10.72 0.06 -0.75
N ASN A 29 -10.39 0.95 -1.69
CA ASN A 29 -10.71 2.36 -1.64
C ASN A 29 -10.29 3.03 -0.33
N VAL A 30 -9.07 2.74 0.12
CA VAL A 30 -8.46 3.32 1.31
C VAL A 30 -8.28 4.82 1.12
N VAL A 31 -8.82 5.60 2.05
CA VAL A 31 -8.57 7.04 2.11
C VAL A 31 -7.11 7.25 2.53
N ALA A 32 -6.35 8.02 1.76
CA ALA A 32 -4.95 8.36 2.01
C ALA A 32 -4.79 9.28 3.24
N LYS A 33 -5.08 8.73 4.42
CA LYS A 33 -4.97 9.41 5.70
C LYS A 33 -4.36 8.48 6.72
N LYS A 34 -3.33 8.98 7.41
CA LYS A 34 -2.55 8.23 8.39
C LYS A 34 -3.46 7.65 9.48
N CYS A 35 -3.26 6.38 9.80
CA CYS A 35 -3.89 5.68 10.91
C CYS A 35 -2.78 5.10 11.81
N SER A 36 -2.77 5.50 13.07
CA SER A 36 -1.77 5.07 14.06
C SER A 36 -1.71 3.55 14.25
N ALA A 37 -2.84 2.86 14.04
CA ALA A 37 -2.89 1.40 14.15
C ALA A 37 -1.98 0.68 13.15
N TRP A 38 -1.66 1.31 12.01
CA TRP A 38 -0.77 0.73 11.00
C TRP A 38 0.69 0.70 11.41
N GLN A 39 1.08 1.36 12.51
CA GLN A 39 2.43 1.32 13.05
C GLN A 39 2.59 0.30 14.18
N LEU A 40 1.50 -0.37 14.59
CA LEU A 40 1.53 -1.30 15.71
C LEU A 40 2.22 -2.60 15.31
N ALA A 41 3.06 -3.12 16.21
CA ALA A 41 3.75 -4.39 16.02
C ALA A 41 2.77 -5.54 15.70
N ASP A 42 1.66 -5.63 16.45
CA ASP A 42 0.63 -6.66 16.23
C ASP A 42 0.00 -6.58 14.82
N PHE A 43 -0.16 -5.36 14.27
CA PHE A 43 -0.64 -5.18 12.91
C PHE A 43 0.38 -5.69 11.89
N HIS A 44 1.65 -5.35 12.06
CA HIS A 44 2.72 -5.87 11.20
C HIS A 44 2.83 -7.39 11.27
N THR A 45 2.62 -8.00 12.45
CA THR A 45 2.59 -9.46 12.62
C THR A 45 1.47 -10.10 11.79
N VAL A 46 0.30 -9.47 11.71
CA VAL A 46 -0.76 -9.94 10.79
C VAL A 46 -0.32 -9.84 9.34
N LEU A 47 0.27 -8.71 8.92
CA LEU A 47 0.76 -8.52 7.55
C LEU A 47 1.81 -9.55 7.14
N GLN A 48 2.73 -9.89 8.05
CA GLN A 48 3.73 -10.93 7.83
C GLN A 48 3.09 -12.31 7.61
N GLY A 49 1.90 -12.57 8.16
CA GLY A 49 1.20 -13.85 8.02
C GLY A 49 0.47 -14.07 6.70
N LEU A 50 0.31 -13.01 5.90
CA LEU A 50 -0.46 -13.02 4.65
C LEU A 50 0.27 -13.74 3.52
N SER A 51 -0.49 -14.47 2.71
CA SER A 51 -0.04 -14.97 1.40
C SER A 51 -0.56 -14.11 0.25
N SER A 52 -1.60 -13.31 0.47
CA SER A 52 -2.10 -12.35 -0.51
C SER A 52 -2.51 -11.05 0.15
N PHE A 53 -2.16 -9.95 -0.50
CA PHE A 53 -2.49 -8.60 -0.05
C PHE A 53 -2.92 -7.72 -1.22
N THR A 54 -4.07 -7.09 -1.07
CA THR A 54 -4.58 -6.09 -2.02
C THR A 54 -4.82 -4.79 -1.29
N ILE A 55 -4.34 -3.69 -1.86
CA ILE A 55 -4.71 -2.35 -1.40
C ILE A 55 -5.00 -1.45 -2.59
N SER A 56 -6.12 -0.71 -2.54
CA SER A 56 -6.44 0.33 -3.51
C SER A 56 -6.68 1.66 -2.80
N LEU A 57 -6.20 2.75 -3.39
CA LEU A 57 -6.38 4.09 -2.85
C LEU A 57 -7.64 4.75 -3.42
N ARG A 58 -8.29 5.57 -2.60
CA ARG A 58 -9.44 6.37 -3.03
C ARG A 58 -8.96 7.67 -3.67
N GLY A 59 -9.45 7.95 -4.88
CA GLY A 59 -9.21 9.21 -5.60
C GLY A 59 -9.98 10.40 -5.01
N GLY A 60 -9.77 11.58 -5.60
CA GLY A 60 -10.14 12.85 -4.97
C GLY A 60 -10.71 13.89 -5.92
N ASP A 61 -11.26 13.51 -7.06
CA ASP A 61 -11.89 14.46 -7.98
C ASP A 61 -13.16 15.06 -7.37
N ASN A 62 -13.13 16.37 -7.14
CA ASN A 62 -14.24 17.16 -6.62
C ASN A 62 -14.96 17.96 -7.72
N GLY A 63 -14.61 17.78 -9.00
CA GLY A 63 -15.16 18.51 -10.13
C GLY A 63 -14.68 19.96 -10.26
N ALA A 64 -13.76 20.41 -9.40
CA ALA A 64 -13.20 21.77 -9.40
C ALA A 64 -11.81 21.83 -10.06
N GLY A 65 -11.40 20.76 -10.76
CA GLY A 65 -10.08 20.63 -11.37
C GLY A 65 -8.96 20.29 -10.39
N TRP A 66 -9.28 20.04 -9.11
CA TRP A 66 -8.32 19.57 -8.11
C TRP A 66 -8.27 18.04 -8.15
N GLN A 67 -7.06 17.53 -8.28
CA GLN A 67 -6.78 16.10 -8.30
C GLN A 67 -6.25 15.64 -6.93
N ILE A 68 -6.35 14.35 -6.61
CA ILE A 68 -5.94 13.82 -5.30
C ILE A 68 -4.47 14.13 -4.98
N ASN A 69 -3.59 14.22 -5.99
CA ASN A 69 -2.19 14.56 -5.81
C ASN A 69 -1.94 15.98 -5.27
N MET A 70 -2.93 16.88 -5.33
CA MET A 70 -2.88 18.21 -4.74
C MET A 70 -3.44 18.25 -3.31
N VAL A 71 -4.06 17.16 -2.85
CA VAL A 71 -4.64 17.08 -1.50
C VAL A 71 -3.51 16.90 -0.49
N VAL A 72 -3.51 17.80 0.51
CA VAL A 72 -2.53 17.78 1.61
C VAL A 72 -2.50 16.41 2.28
N GLY A 73 -1.30 15.83 2.38
CA GLY A 73 -1.04 14.54 3.02
C GLY A 73 -1.17 13.32 2.12
N TYR A 74 -1.69 13.45 0.89
CA TYR A 74 -1.76 12.31 -0.05
C TYR A 74 -0.36 11.79 -0.40
N LEU A 75 0.53 12.67 -0.86
CA LEU A 75 1.89 12.30 -1.27
C LEU A 75 2.71 11.74 -0.10
N ASP A 76 2.53 12.32 1.09
CA ASP A 76 3.16 11.83 2.32
C ASP A 76 2.67 10.41 2.64
N PHE A 77 1.36 10.18 2.56
CA PHE A 77 0.78 8.87 2.79
C PHE A 77 1.30 7.82 1.79
N VAL A 78 1.37 8.18 0.50
CA VAL A 78 1.92 7.30 -0.55
C VAL A 78 3.39 6.94 -0.25
N SER A 79 4.19 7.94 0.12
CA SER A 79 5.60 7.74 0.47
C SER A 79 5.79 6.84 1.70
N GLU A 80 4.82 6.83 2.62
CA GLU A 80 4.83 6.01 3.84
C GLU A 80 4.21 4.62 3.66
N LEU A 81 3.71 4.25 2.47
CA LEU A 81 3.15 2.91 2.22
C LEU A 81 4.13 1.79 2.55
N ASN A 82 5.43 2.03 2.35
CA ASN A 82 6.45 1.10 2.77
C ASN A 82 6.48 0.89 4.29
N VAL A 83 6.42 1.98 5.05
CA VAL A 83 6.46 1.96 6.52
C VAL A 83 5.25 1.24 7.09
N TYR A 84 4.07 1.45 6.50
CA TYR A 84 2.79 0.90 6.98
C TYR A 84 2.51 -0.52 6.50
N PHE A 85 2.93 -0.86 5.28
CA PHE A 85 2.51 -2.10 4.62
C PHE A 85 3.69 -2.85 4.00
N PHE A 86 4.35 -2.31 2.98
CA PHE A 86 5.11 -3.14 2.02
C PHE A 86 6.29 -3.91 2.62
N ARG A 87 7.09 -3.31 3.51
CA ARG A 87 8.20 -4.04 4.18
C ARG A 87 7.75 -5.18 5.10
N HIS A 88 6.46 -5.24 5.45
CA HIS A 88 5.90 -6.24 6.34
C HIS A 88 5.28 -7.44 5.59
N LEU A 89 5.21 -7.40 4.26
CA LEU A 89 4.57 -8.43 3.42
C LEU A 89 5.52 -9.59 3.07
N SER A 90 6.26 -10.10 4.05
CA SER A 90 7.38 -11.03 3.82
C SER A 90 6.99 -12.39 3.23
N ASN A 91 5.75 -12.84 3.42
CA ASN A 91 5.24 -14.12 2.93
C ASN A 91 4.23 -13.99 1.77
N VAL A 92 4.02 -12.77 1.27
CA VAL A 92 3.05 -12.51 0.21
C VAL A 92 3.54 -13.09 -1.11
N LYS A 93 2.66 -13.83 -1.77
CA LYS A 93 2.82 -14.39 -3.11
C LYS A 93 1.98 -13.65 -4.15
N HIS A 94 0.86 -13.08 -3.74
CA HIS A 94 -0.04 -12.33 -4.63
C HIS A 94 -0.23 -10.91 -4.09
N PHE A 95 0.36 -9.94 -4.77
CA PHE A 95 0.26 -8.53 -4.40
C PHE A 95 -0.49 -7.74 -5.47
N SER A 96 -1.46 -6.95 -5.03
CA SER A 96 -2.17 -6.01 -5.89
C SER A 96 -2.17 -4.62 -5.26
N PHE A 97 -1.74 -3.63 -6.02
CA PHE A 97 -1.76 -2.23 -5.64
C PHE A 97 -2.42 -1.41 -6.73
N ALA A 98 -3.47 -0.68 -6.38
CA ALA A 98 -4.09 0.29 -7.27
C ALA A 98 -4.00 1.69 -6.65
N ALA A 99 -3.39 2.62 -7.37
CA ALA A 99 -3.56 4.03 -7.10
C ALA A 99 -4.78 4.54 -7.87
N THR A 100 -4.74 5.80 -8.27
CA THR A 100 -5.86 6.47 -8.92
C THR A 100 -5.34 7.23 -10.13
N GLY A 101 -6.16 7.38 -11.17
CA GLY A 101 -5.74 8.07 -12.40
C GLY A 101 -5.38 9.55 -12.20
N ASP A 102 -5.87 10.16 -11.13
CA ASP A 102 -5.62 11.54 -10.71
C ASP A 102 -4.44 11.68 -9.73
N GLY A 103 -3.79 10.58 -9.34
CA GLY A 103 -2.61 10.62 -8.47
C GLY A 103 -1.71 9.40 -8.59
N PRO A 104 -1.27 9.02 -9.81
CA PRO A 104 -0.42 7.86 -10.01
C PRO A 104 0.97 8.06 -9.37
N PRO A 105 1.44 7.14 -8.50
CA PRO A 105 2.80 7.16 -7.98
C PRO A 105 3.80 6.53 -8.96
N GLY A 106 5.08 6.73 -8.68
CA GLY A 106 6.21 6.15 -9.43
C GLY A 106 7.24 7.19 -9.86
N ILE A 107 6.88 8.47 -9.90
CA ILE A 107 7.82 9.55 -10.19
C ILE A 107 8.36 10.12 -8.88
N ALA A 108 9.67 10.02 -8.68
CA ALA A 108 10.34 10.64 -7.56
C ALA A 108 10.61 12.14 -7.84
N GLY A 109 10.32 12.98 -6.84
CA GLY A 109 10.59 14.42 -6.93
C GLY A 109 9.62 15.21 -7.82
N GLY A 110 9.73 16.53 -7.73
CA GLY A 110 8.80 17.46 -8.37
C GLY A 110 7.57 17.79 -7.53
N LEU A 111 6.80 18.78 -8.00
CA LEU A 111 5.57 19.20 -7.35
C LEU A 111 4.44 18.20 -7.69
N ASN A 112 3.73 17.70 -6.69
CA ASN A 112 2.58 16.79 -6.82
C ASN A 112 2.89 15.36 -7.30
N ASN A 113 4.14 14.90 -7.12
CA ASN A 113 4.55 13.53 -7.42
C ASN A 113 4.98 12.80 -6.15
N ALA A 114 4.82 11.48 -6.14
CA ALA A 114 5.35 10.61 -5.10
C ALA A 114 5.94 9.35 -5.74
N ALA A 115 7.08 8.91 -5.21
CA ALA A 115 7.62 7.61 -5.55
C ALA A 115 6.67 6.50 -5.05
N LEU A 116 6.64 5.37 -5.75
CA LEU A 116 6.01 4.16 -5.26
C LEU A 116 7.06 3.37 -4.48
N PRO A 117 6.96 3.21 -3.15
CA PRO A 117 8.08 2.68 -2.37
C PRO A 117 8.10 1.14 -2.35
N LEU A 118 8.03 0.52 -3.53
CA LEU A 118 8.32 -0.90 -3.76
C LEU A 118 9.82 -1.04 -4.01
N LEU A 119 10.49 -1.81 -3.14
CA LEU A 119 11.94 -1.96 -3.16
C LEU A 119 12.29 -3.42 -3.40
N GLU A 120 13.42 -3.67 -4.06
CA GLU A 120 13.93 -5.02 -4.41
C GLU A 120 13.75 -6.10 -3.32
N PRO A 121 14.05 -5.88 -2.02
CA PRO A 121 13.93 -6.93 -1.01
C PRO A 121 12.50 -7.22 -0.52
N HIS A 122 11.50 -6.44 -0.94
CA HIS A 122 10.12 -6.65 -0.50
C HIS A 122 9.51 -7.89 -1.15
N MET A 123 8.71 -8.64 -0.38
CA MET A 123 7.90 -9.76 -0.90
C MET A 123 8.73 -10.83 -1.66
N PRO A 124 9.76 -11.43 -1.05
CA PRO A 124 10.70 -12.33 -1.75
C PRO A 124 10.09 -13.61 -2.33
N GLN A 125 8.81 -13.89 -2.07
CA GLN A 125 8.06 -15.03 -2.60
C GLN A 125 7.00 -14.61 -3.62
N LEU A 126 7.09 -13.40 -4.17
CA LEU A 126 6.09 -12.83 -5.06
C LEU A 126 5.97 -13.63 -6.36
N GLN A 127 4.76 -14.13 -6.61
CA GLN A 127 4.39 -14.89 -7.82
C GLN A 127 3.47 -14.10 -8.74
N SER A 128 2.61 -13.25 -8.16
CA SER A 128 1.65 -12.44 -8.93
C SER A 128 1.71 -10.99 -8.50
N LEU A 129 1.88 -10.11 -9.47
CA LEU A 129 1.93 -8.65 -9.32
C LEU A 129 0.85 -8.01 -10.19
N SER A 130 -0.05 -7.28 -9.56
CA SER A 130 -1.07 -6.47 -10.24
C SER A 130 -0.92 -5.01 -9.83
N LEU A 131 -0.73 -4.13 -10.79
CA LEU A 131 -0.49 -2.70 -10.58
C LEU A 131 -1.42 -1.88 -11.47
N ASP A 132 -2.22 -1.01 -10.86
CA ASP A 132 -3.14 -0.12 -11.58
C ASP A 132 -2.83 1.36 -11.29
N TYR A 133 -2.83 2.17 -12.34
CA TYR A 133 -2.56 3.62 -12.28
C TYR A 133 -1.19 3.97 -11.67
N ILE A 134 -0.12 3.35 -12.19
CA ILE A 134 1.26 3.53 -11.71
C ILE A 134 2.15 4.00 -12.87
N PHE A 135 3.11 4.89 -12.59
CA PHE A 135 4.21 5.17 -13.52
C PHE A 135 5.31 4.11 -13.39
N ILE A 136 5.80 3.61 -14.52
CA ILE A 136 6.98 2.74 -14.54
C ILE A 136 8.22 3.59 -14.20
N SER A 137 8.92 3.19 -13.13
CA SER A 137 10.10 3.87 -12.60
C SER A 137 11.30 2.93 -12.52
N GLU A 138 12.48 3.48 -12.27
CA GLU A 138 13.69 2.69 -12.04
C GLU A 138 13.52 1.73 -10.84
N ASP A 139 12.98 2.22 -9.73
CA ASP A 139 12.71 1.40 -8.53
C ASP A 139 11.74 0.25 -8.82
N LEU A 140 10.65 0.52 -9.57
CA LEU A 140 9.71 -0.51 -9.94
C LEU A 140 10.33 -1.53 -10.91
N SER A 141 11.15 -1.07 -11.85
CA SER A 141 11.90 -1.94 -12.76
C SER A 141 12.87 -2.84 -11.99
N ALA A 142 13.58 -2.30 -11.01
CA ALA A 142 14.49 -3.05 -10.14
C ALA A 142 13.72 -4.07 -9.30
N PHE A 143 12.59 -3.67 -8.70
CA PHE A 143 11.70 -4.56 -7.97
C PHE A 143 11.23 -5.74 -8.83
N ILE A 144 10.72 -5.49 -10.05
CA ILE A 144 10.27 -6.57 -10.95
C ILE A 144 11.45 -7.47 -11.34
N THR A 145 12.61 -6.89 -11.62
CA THR A 145 13.83 -7.64 -11.99
C THR A 145 14.29 -8.56 -10.86
N ALA A 146 14.23 -8.09 -9.61
CA ALA A 146 14.58 -8.88 -8.43
C ALA A 146 13.67 -10.11 -8.24
N HIS A 147 12.45 -10.07 -8.78
CA HIS A 147 11.45 -11.14 -8.71
C HIS A 147 11.32 -11.94 -10.03
N SER A 148 12.26 -11.77 -10.95
CA SER A 148 12.25 -12.45 -12.27
C SER A 148 12.21 -13.99 -12.19
N ASN A 149 12.67 -14.58 -11.10
CA ASN A 149 12.65 -16.04 -10.89
C ASN A 149 11.41 -16.55 -10.14
N THR A 150 10.59 -15.66 -9.58
CA THR A 150 9.42 -16.04 -8.76
C THR A 150 8.09 -15.64 -9.39
N LEU A 151 8.06 -14.56 -10.20
CA LEU A 151 6.88 -14.13 -10.93
C LEU A 151 6.48 -15.17 -12.00
N GLU A 152 5.17 -15.45 -12.07
CA GLU A 152 4.54 -16.45 -12.95
C GLU A 152 3.68 -15.81 -14.06
#